data_AF-A0A7X5SB48-F1
#
_entry.id   AF-A0A7X5SB48-F1
#
_cell.length_a   1.000
_cell.length_b   1.000
_cell.length_c   1.000
_cell.angle_alpha   90.00
_cell.angle_beta   90.00
_cell.angle_gamma   90.00
#
_symmetry.space_group_name_H-M   'P 1'
#
loop_
_entity.id
_entity.type
_entity.pdbx_description
1 polymer ?
#
loop_
_entity_poly.entity_id
_entity_poly.type
_entity_poly.pdbx_seq_one_letter_code
_entity_poly.pdbx_strand_id
1 'polypeptide(L)'
;MYESNFSAGTDGWKADFTDYSTVNGDMQLRSDWARLPQPLDSTRRSIMLSGMNRSDDLFMYLTRSLSGLQPNHDYKLVFDIELASQYATNSFGTGGSPGSSVYVKAGASATEPKRQLVDDFYEINIDKGNQSQGGKDMLVLGNIGTG
;
A
#
# COMPACT_ATOMS: atom_id res chain seq x y z
N MET A 1 -21.05 1.36 -5.58
CA MET A 1 -19.82 1.71 -4.83
C MET A 1 -19.10 0.42 -4.55
N TYR A 2 -17.79 0.33 -4.83
CA TYR A 2 -17.01 -0.85 -4.43
C TYR A 2 -16.63 -0.66 -2.97
N GLU A 3 -17.15 -1.53 -2.11
CA GLU A 3 -16.80 -1.56 -0.68
C GLU A 3 -16.04 -2.85 -0.40
N SER A 4 -15.03 -2.75 0.47
CA SER A 4 -14.29 -3.88 0.99
C SER A 4 -14.19 -3.74 2.50
N ASN A 5 -14.93 -4.58 3.23
CA ASN A 5 -14.89 -4.63 4.69
C ASN A 5 -14.11 -5.82 5.22
N PHE A 6 -13.64 -6.70 4.33
CA PHE A 6 -12.78 -7.84 4.64
C PHE A 6 -13.36 -8.82 5.67
N SER A 7 -14.68 -8.86 5.85
CA SER A 7 -15.31 -9.75 6.84
C SER A 7 -15.25 -11.23 6.45
N ALA A 8 -15.22 -11.54 5.15
CA ALA A 8 -15.22 -12.91 4.61
C ALA A 8 -13.96 -13.28 3.80
N GLY A 9 -13.00 -12.37 3.66
CA GLY A 9 -11.76 -12.60 2.93
C GLY A 9 -11.07 -11.30 2.53
N THR A 10 -10.27 -11.35 1.46
CA THR A 10 -9.54 -10.19 0.94
C THR A 10 -10.34 -9.37 -0.07
N ASP A 11 -11.60 -9.71 -0.34
CA ASP A 11 -12.46 -9.05 -1.35
C ASP A 11 -11.81 -8.92 -2.74
N GLY A 12 -10.93 -9.87 -3.08
CA GLY A 12 -10.19 -9.89 -4.35
C GLY A 12 -8.96 -8.98 -4.39
N TRP A 13 -8.63 -8.32 -3.28
CA TRP A 13 -7.37 -7.59 -3.14
C TRP A 13 -6.18 -8.56 -3.04
N LYS A 14 -5.09 -8.18 -3.68
CA LYS A 14 -3.81 -8.89 -3.68
C LYS A 14 -2.72 -7.96 -3.19
N ALA A 15 -1.83 -8.48 -2.36
CA ALA A 15 -0.67 -7.74 -1.87
C ALA A 15 0.57 -8.08 -2.68
N ASP A 16 1.42 -7.08 -2.86
CA ASP A 16 2.79 -7.25 -3.36
C ASP A 16 3.67 -6.09 -2.84
N PHE A 17 4.97 -6.18 -3.11
CA PHE A 17 6.01 -5.36 -2.51
C PHE A 17 7.08 -5.02 -3.55
N THR A 18 7.51 -3.77 -3.63
CA THR A 18 8.57 -3.29 -4.52
C THR A 18 9.49 -2.32 -3.80
N ASP A 19 10.42 -1.71 -4.54
CA ASP A 19 11.36 -0.70 -4.09
C ASP A 19 12.42 -1.29 -3.13
N TYR A 20 12.94 -2.45 -3.52
CA TYR A 20 14.06 -3.11 -2.87
C TYR A 20 14.88 -3.93 -3.88
N SER A 21 16.17 -4.08 -3.62
CA SER A 21 17.10 -4.86 -4.45
C SER A 21 17.20 -6.33 -4.04
N THR A 22 17.70 -7.16 -4.95
CA THR A 22 18.00 -8.58 -4.70
C THR A 22 19.13 -8.77 -3.68
N VAL A 23 19.94 -7.74 -3.45
CA VAL A 23 21.05 -7.75 -2.48
C VAL A 23 20.65 -7.20 -1.11
N ASN A 24 19.44 -6.65 -0.95
CA ASN A 24 18.93 -6.36 0.38
C ASN A 24 18.79 -7.67 1.16
N GLY A 25 19.13 -7.64 2.45
CA GLY A 25 18.89 -8.77 3.34
C GLY A 25 17.39 -9.06 3.49
N ASP A 26 17.04 -10.04 4.33
CA ASP A 26 15.62 -10.42 4.53
C ASP A 26 14.74 -9.22 4.87
N MET A 27 13.84 -8.90 3.93
CA MET A 27 12.91 -7.78 3.99
C MET A 27 11.70 -8.07 4.90
N GLN A 28 11.53 -9.30 5.40
CA GLN A 28 10.43 -9.68 6.30
C GLN A 28 9.03 -9.30 5.76
N LEU A 29 8.85 -9.41 4.44
CA LEU A 29 7.62 -9.02 3.74
C LEU A 29 6.46 -9.93 4.16
N ARG A 30 5.37 -9.35 4.61
CA ARG A 30 4.21 -10.10 5.10
C ARG A 30 2.92 -9.42 4.69
N SER A 31 2.01 -10.23 4.15
CA SER A 31 0.61 -9.85 3.96
C SER A 31 -0.29 -10.95 4.50
N ASP A 32 -1.27 -10.56 5.31
CA ASP A 32 -2.24 -11.49 5.88
C ASP A 32 -3.64 -10.88 5.93
N TRP A 33 -4.64 -11.74 5.73
CA TRP A 33 -6.00 -11.45 6.15
C TRP A 33 -6.13 -11.72 7.65
N ALA A 34 -5.83 -10.70 8.45
CA ALA A 34 -5.64 -10.79 9.90
C ALA A 34 -6.76 -10.11 10.67
N ARG A 35 -6.93 -10.50 11.94
CA ARG A 35 -7.77 -9.75 12.89
C ARG A 35 -7.10 -8.41 13.20
N LEU A 36 -7.90 -7.38 13.47
CA LEU A 36 -7.35 -6.12 13.94
C LEU A 36 -6.64 -6.31 15.30
N PRO A 37 -5.49 -5.66 15.53
CA PRO A 37 -4.77 -5.76 16.80
C PRO A 37 -5.51 -4.99 17.91
N GLN A 38 -5.28 -5.37 19.17
CA GLN A 38 -5.68 -4.52 20.29
C GLN A 38 -4.98 -3.15 20.19
N PRO A 39 -5.64 -2.04 20.58
CA PRO A 39 -6.95 -1.93 21.22
C PRO A 39 -8.15 -1.86 20.25
N LEU A 40 -7.96 -2.12 18.96
CA LEU A 40 -9.05 -2.14 17.98
C LEU A 40 -9.92 -3.39 18.16
N ASP A 41 -11.09 -3.38 17.52
CA ASP A 41 -12.03 -4.51 17.56
C ASP A 41 -11.43 -5.77 16.92
N SER A 42 -10.89 -6.65 17.76
CA SER A 42 -10.28 -7.92 17.35
C SER A 42 -11.27 -8.95 16.76
N THR A 43 -12.56 -8.66 16.74
CA THR A 43 -13.55 -9.47 16.00
C THR A 43 -13.58 -9.12 14.51
N ARG A 44 -13.19 -7.88 14.15
CA ARG A 44 -13.03 -7.45 12.76
C ARG A 44 -11.73 -7.98 12.16
N ARG A 45 -11.74 -8.13 10.85
CA ARG A 45 -10.56 -8.49 10.04
C ARG A 45 -10.26 -7.42 9.00
N SER A 46 -9.01 -7.37 8.56
CA SER A 46 -8.54 -6.54 7.46
C SER A 46 -7.32 -7.19 6.81
N ILE A 47 -6.75 -6.55 5.80
CA ILE A 47 -5.47 -6.95 5.22
C ILE A 47 -4.35 -6.19 5.94
N MET A 48 -3.45 -6.92 6.59
CA MET A 48 -2.23 -6.39 7.18
C MET A 48 -1.12 -6.43 6.13
N LEU A 49 -0.37 -5.34 6.01
CA LEU A 49 0.91 -5.28 5.28
C LEU A 49 2.02 -4.92 6.26
N SER A 50 3.16 -5.59 6.18
CA SER A 50 4.35 -5.23 6.92
C SER A 50 5.62 -5.64 6.19
N GLY A 51 6.71 -4.93 6.45
CA GLY A 51 8.05 -5.29 6.00
C GLY A 51 9.11 -4.53 6.80
N MET A 52 10.31 -5.08 6.83
CA MET A 52 11.51 -4.41 7.30
C MET A 52 12.07 -3.56 6.14
N ASN A 53 11.98 -2.23 6.25
CA ASN A 53 12.44 -1.31 5.23
C ASN A 53 13.98 -1.19 5.18
N ARG A 54 14.66 -2.24 4.71
CA ARG A 54 16.12 -2.25 4.55
C ARG A 54 16.59 -1.52 3.29
N SER A 55 15.68 -1.22 2.38
CA SER A 55 15.94 -0.47 1.15
C SER A 55 15.79 1.03 1.31
N ASP A 56 15.30 1.50 2.46
CA ASP A 56 14.87 2.88 2.74
C ASP A 56 13.62 3.33 1.96
N ASP A 57 13.28 2.66 0.85
CA ASP A 57 12.18 3.02 -0.05
C ASP A 57 11.04 1.99 -0.17
N LEU A 58 11.01 0.92 0.64
CA LEU A 58 10.06 -0.20 0.49
C LEU A 58 8.61 0.27 0.23
N PHE A 59 8.07 -0.13 -0.92
CA PHE A 59 6.69 0.13 -1.30
C PHE A 59 5.84 -1.13 -1.12
N MET A 60 4.91 -1.07 -0.17
CA MET A 60 3.95 -2.14 0.10
C MET A 60 2.58 -1.73 -0.45
N TYR A 61 1.91 -2.58 -1.21
CA TYR A 61 0.66 -2.17 -1.86
C TYR A 61 -0.37 -3.29 -1.97
N LEU A 62 -1.62 -2.86 -2.12
CA LEU A 62 -2.77 -3.72 -2.44
C LEU A 62 -3.32 -3.33 -3.81
N THR A 63 -3.68 -4.33 -4.62
CA THR A 63 -4.36 -4.13 -5.91
C THR A 63 -5.63 -4.95 -6.00
N ARG A 64 -6.65 -4.42 -6.68
CA ARG A 64 -7.87 -5.13 -7.05
C ARG A 64 -8.25 -4.73 -8.46
N SER A 65 -8.56 -5.72 -9.29
CA SER A 65 -9.06 -5.48 -10.65
C SER A 65 -10.49 -4.94 -10.61
N LEU A 66 -10.73 -3.83 -11.32
CA LEU A 66 -12.05 -3.30 -11.57
C LEU A 66 -12.54 -3.81 -12.93
N SER A 67 -13.74 -4.37 -12.96
CA SER A 67 -14.38 -4.89 -14.17
C SER A 67 -15.72 -4.18 -14.42
N GLY A 68 -16.27 -4.35 -15.62
CA GLY A 68 -17.54 -3.71 -15.98
C GLY A 68 -17.44 -2.23 -16.37
N LEU A 69 -16.23 -1.71 -16.52
CA LEU A 69 -15.99 -0.37 -17.09
C LEU A 69 -16.15 -0.41 -18.60
N GLN A 70 -16.78 0.63 -19.16
CA GLN A 70 -16.95 0.80 -20.60
C GLN A 70 -15.67 1.39 -21.20
N PRO A 71 -15.26 0.94 -22.41
CA PRO A 71 -14.12 1.53 -23.10
C PRO A 71 -14.40 2.99 -23.48
N ASN A 72 -13.34 3.82 -23.54
CA ASN A 72 -13.41 5.23 -23.93
C ASN A 72 -14.37 6.07 -23.06
N HIS A 73 -14.42 5.79 -21.76
CA HIS A 73 -15.21 6.55 -20.80
C HIS A 73 -14.33 7.05 -19.66
N ASP A 74 -14.54 8.30 -19.28
CA ASP A 74 -13.84 8.91 -18.15
C ASP A 74 -14.55 8.54 -16.85
N TYR A 75 -13.79 8.02 -15.88
CA TYR A 75 -14.31 7.67 -14.57
C TYR A 75 -13.69 8.54 -13.49
N LYS A 76 -14.53 9.07 -12.59
CA LYS A 76 -14.07 9.71 -11.37
C LYS A 76 -14.00 8.67 -10.25
N LEU A 77 -12.81 8.51 -9.68
CA LEU A 77 -12.60 7.66 -8.51
C LEU A 77 -12.63 8.52 -7.25
N VAL A 78 -13.26 7.99 -6.21
CA VAL A 78 -13.27 8.55 -4.87
C VAL A 78 -12.81 7.45 -3.94
N PHE A 79 -11.79 7.75 -3.14
CA PHE A 79 -11.19 6.81 -2.20
C PHE A 79 -11.57 7.24 -0.79
N ASP A 80 -12.09 6.28 -0.04
CA ASP A 80 -12.24 6.37 1.41
C ASP A 80 -11.51 5.16 2.00
N ILE A 81 -10.52 5.43 2.84
CA ILE A 81 -9.58 4.43 3.34
C ILE A 81 -9.44 4.58 4.84
N GLU A 82 -9.88 3.56 5.57
CA GLU A 82 -9.61 3.40 6.99
C GLU A 82 -8.37 2.51 7.17
N LEU A 83 -7.34 3.03 7.85
CA LEU A 83 -6.11 2.29 8.14
C LEU A 83 -5.82 2.28 9.64
N ALA A 84 -5.18 1.21 10.10
CA ALA A 84 -4.59 1.11 11.42
C ALA A 84 -3.07 1.14 11.29
N SER A 85 -2.40 1.86 12.19
CA SER A 85 -0.95 1.96 12.23
C SER A 85 -0.47 1.96 13.68
N GLN A 86 0.69 1.34 13.90
CA GLN A 86 1.32 1.28 15.22
C GLN A 86 2.09 2.55 15.58
N TYR A 87 2.35 3.43 14.60
CA TYR A 87 3.21 4.59 14.78
C TYR A 87 2.40 5.88 14.82
N ALA A 88 2.68 6.69 15.84
CA ALA A 88 2.08 8.00 15.97
C ALA A 88 2.65 8.99 14.94
N THR A 89 1.88 10.03 14.64
CA THR A 89 2.36 11.22 13.92
C THR A 89 3.60 11.77 14.65
N ASN A 90 4.65 12.10 13.89
CA ASN A 90 5.94 12.60 14.39
C ASN A 90 6.71 11.62 15.30
N SER A 91 6.44 10.32 15.19
CA SER A 91 7.27 9.27 15.80
C SER A 91 8.71 9.34 15.28
N PHE A 92 9.68 8.98 16.13
CA PHE A 92 11.10 9.01 15.77
C PHE A 92 11.56 7.66 15.23
N GLY A 93 12.33 7.68 14.14
CA GLY A 93 12.99 6.51 13.55
C GLY A 93 14.27 6.90 12.84
N THR A 94 15.05 5.90 12.45
CA THR A 94 16.24 6.07 11.62
C THR A 94 15.80 6.27 10.17
N GLY A 95 16.29 7.33 9.51
CA GLY A 95 15.91 7.66 8.12
C GLY A 95 14.60 8.45 7.98
N GLY A 96 13.79 8.54 9.03
CA GLY A 96 12.54 9.31 9.04
C GLY A 96 11.57 8.85 10.11
N SER A 97 10.40 9.49 10.15
CA SER A 97 9.33 9.09 11.06
C SER A 97 8.61 7.85 10.51
N PRO A 98 8.55 6.73 11.24
CA PRO A 98 7.83 5.55 10.76
C PRO A 98 6.31 5.77 10.70
N GLY A 99 5.78 6.84 11.31
CA GLY A 99 4.40 7.31 11.11
C GLY A 99 4.27 8.38 10.01
N SER A 100 5.07 9.45 10.07
CA SER A 100 4.90 10.61 9.17
C SER A 100 5.65 10.53 7.84
N SER A 101 6.64 9.64 7.72
CA SER A 101 7.46 9.46 6.51
C SER A 101 7.07 8.21 5.71
N VAL A 102 5.98 7.53 6.08
CA VAL A 102 5.39 6.44 5.30
C VAL A 102 4.08 6.94 4.71
N TYR A 103 4.10 7.19 3.40
CA TYR A 103 3.02 7.86 2.68
C TYR A 103 1.96 6.88 2.19
N VAL A 104 0.70 7.28 2.33
CA VAL A 104 -0.43 6.55 1.77
C VAL A 104 -0.74 7.12 0.41
N LYS A 105 -0.82 6.25 -0.59
CA LYS A 105 -1.16 6.60 -1.97
C LYS A 105 -2.31 5.75 -2.48
N ALA A 106 -3.12 6.32 -3.35
CA ALA A 106 -4.18 5.60 -4.04
C ALA A 106 -4.34 6.10 -5.47
N GLY A 107 -4.80 5.21 -6.33
CA GLY A 107 -5.05 5.51 -7.72
C GLY A 107 -5.56 4.30 -8.46
N ALA A 108 -5.62 4.42 -9.79
CA ALA A 108 -6.00 3.34 -10.67
C ALA A 108 -5.24 3.47 -11.98
N SER A 109 -4.97 2.35 -12.61
CA SER A 109 -4.35 2.29 -13.92
C SER A 109 -5.08 1.30 -14.81
N ALA A 110 -5.08 1.56 -16.12
CA ALA A 110 -5.51 0.59 -17.11
C ALA A 110 -4.51 -0.57 -17.25
N THR A 111 -3.29 -0.39 -16.75
CA THR A 111 -2.26 -1.42 -16.69
C THR A 111 -2.30 -2.09 -15.33
N GLU A 112 -2.30 -3.42 -15.29
CA GLU A 112 -2.19 -4.18 -14.04
C GLU A 112 -0.84 -3.85 -13.36
N PRO A 113 -0.85 -3.35 -12.11
CA PRO A 113 0.39 -3.10 -11.37
C PRO A 113 1.09 -4.42 -11.03
N LYS A 114 2.38 -4.51 -11.34
CA LYS A 114 3.20 -5.71 -11.19
C LYS A 114 4.58 -5.33 -10.69
N ARG A 115 5.10 -6.16 -9.78
CA ARG A 115 6.52 -6.19 -9.46
C ARG A 115 7.32 -6.69 -10.66
N GLN A 116 8.36 -5.95 -11.03
CA GLN A 116 9.29 -6.29 -12.09
C GLN A 116 10.72 -6.22 -11.54
N LEU A 117 11.62 -7.07 -12.03
CA LEU A 117 13.04 -6.99 -11.70
C LEU A 117 13.77 -6.24 -12.81
N VAL A 118 14.36 -5.10 -12.47
CA VAL A 118 15.12 -4.21 -13.37
C VAL A 118 16.47 -3.96 -12.72
N ASP A 119 17.57 -4.37 -13.35
CA ASP A 119 18.93 -4.16 -12.86
C ASP A 119 19.13 -4.48 -11.36
N ASP A 120 18.71 -5.69 -10.96
CA ASP A 120 18.74 -6.18 -9.57
C ASP A 120 17.82 -5.44 -8.58
N PHE A 121 16.94 -4.58 -9.06
CA PHE A 121 15.97 -3.83 -8.26
C PHE A 121 14.53 -4.24 -8.59
N TYR A 122 13.73 -4.53 -7.57
CA TYR A 122 12.30 -4.80 -7.74
C TYR A 122 11.53 -3.49 -7.82
N GLU A 123 10.96 -3.20 -8.97
CA GLU A 123 10.19 -1.98 -9.27
C GLU A 123 8.72 -2.30 -9.53
N ILE A 124 7.86 -1.27 -9.48
CA ILE A 124 6.47 -1.35 -9.95
C ILE A 124 6.36 -0.78 -11.36
N ASN A 125 5.59 -1.42 -12.23
CA ASN A 125 5.42 -1.03 -13.63
C ASN A 125 4.43 0.13 -13.90
N ILE A 126 4.11 0.94 -12.88
CA ILE A 126 3.22 2.10 -12.99
C ILE A 126 3.82 3.30 -12.26
N ASP A 127 3.42 4.51 -12.63
CA ASP A 127 3.95 5.73 -12.02
C ASP A 127 3.21 6.05 -10.71
N LYS A 128 3.73 5.51 -9.61
CA LYS A 128 3.27 5.83 -8.24
C LYS A 128 3.82 7.16 -7.70
N GLY A 129 4.80 7.78 -8.38
CA GLY A 129 5.63 8.85 -7.85
C GLY A 129 6.49 8.41 -6.65
N ASN A 130 7.40 9.28 -6.21
CA ASN A 130 8.36 8.94 -5.15
C ASN A 130 8.09 9.71 -3.88
N GLN A 131 8.23 9.03 -2.73
CA GLN A 131 8.14 9.64 -1.41
C GLN A 131 6.81 10.43 -1.26
N SER A 132 6.89 11.70 -0.87
CA SER A 132 5.75 12.62 -0.70
C SER A 132 5.14 13.14 -2.01
N GLN A 133 5.67 12.74 -3.17
CA GLN A 133 5.19 13.19 -4.48
C GLN A 133 4.31 12.14 -5.13
N GLY A 134 3.13 12.55 -5.61
CA GLY A 134 2.26 11.71 -6.43
C GLY A 134 2.85 11.48 -7.82
N GLY A 135 2.47 10.37 -8.44
CA GLY A 135 2.76 10.07 -9.84
C GLY A 135 1.52 10.21 -10.71
N LYS A 136 1.66 9.90 -12.00
CA LYS A 136 0.52 9.89 -12.94
C LYS A 136 -0.56 8.89 -12.53
N ASP A 137 -0.20 7.73 -11.99
CA ASP A 137 -1.13 6.64 -11.68
C ASP A 137 -1.58 6.64 -10.21
N MET A 138 -0.96 7.43 -9.32
CA MET A 138 -1.32 7.50 -7.90
C MET A 138 -1.16 8.89 -7.28
N LEU A 139 -2.15 9.27 -6.48
CA LEU A 139 -2.15 10.49 -5.68
C LEU A 139 -1.74 10.19 -4.24
N VAL A 140 -1.06 11.15 -3.60
CA VAL A 140 -0.77 11.10 -2.16
C VAL A 140 -2.01 11.50 -1.38
N LEU A 141 -2.43 10.63 -0.46
CA LEU A 141 -3.58 10.87 0.42
C LEU A 141 -3.17 11.36 1.81
N GLY A 142 -1.92 11.08 2.22
CA GLY A 142 -1.42 11.42 3.55
C GLY A 142 -0.27 10.51 3.97
N ASN A 143 -0.18 10.23 5.27
CA ASN A 143 0.76 9.28 5.85
C ASN A 143 0.02 8.34 6.83
N ILE A 144 0.72 7.31 7.32
CA ILE A 144 0.13 6.32 8.23
C ILE A 144 0.17 6.72 9.71
N GLY A 145 0.63 7.93 10.04
CA GLY A 145 0.72 8.42 11.41
C GLY A 145 -0.66 8.50 12.06
N THR A 146 -0.76 8.02 13.30
CA THR A 146 -1.98 8.13 14.11
C THR A 146 -1.81 9.19 15.21
N GLY A 147 -2.88 9.89 15.57
CA GLY A 147 -2.86 10.97 16.58
C GLY A 147 -2.86 12.35 15.95
#